data_AF-A0A9Q1UWE4-F1
#
_entry.id   AF-A0A9Q1UWE4-F1
#
_cell.length_a   1.000
_cell.length_b   1.000
_cell.length_c   1.000
_cell.angle_alpha   90.00
_cell.angle_beta   90.00
_cell.angle_gamma   90.00
#
_symmetry.space_group_name_H-M   'P 1'
#
loop_
_entity.id
_entity.type
_entity.pdbx_description
1 polymer ?
#
loop_
_entity_poly.entity_id
_entity_poly.type
_entity_poly.pdbx_seq_one_letter_code
_entity_poly.pdbx_strand_id
1 'polypeptide(L)' 'MQAHSLRNKYRTQARKLMKDRKLAKYLDINNYNLSFEYYEDKYLKQGYKHDSLYKKILDSSTRSNKFVNKSLGII' A
#
# COMPACT_ATOMS: atom_id res chain seq x y z
N MET A 1 1.21 -9.31 10.52
CA MET A 1 1.38 -7.92 11.01
C MET A 1 2.79 -7.34 10.81
N GLN A 2 3.87 -8.06 11.13
CA GLN A 2 5.25 -7.54 11.02
C GLN A 2 5.61 -7.01 9.63
N ALA A 3 5.30 -7.77 8.56
CA ALA A 3 5.56 -7.36 7.18
C ALA A 3 4.84 -6.04 6.78
N HIS A 4 3.61 -5.85 7.25
CA HIS A 4 2.85 -4.62 7.03
C HIS A 4 3.52 -3.41 7.69
N SER A 5 3.95 -3.57 8.95
CA SER A 5 4.70 -2.53 9.68
C SER A 5 5.99 -2.16 8.97
N LEU A 6 6.79 -3.16 8.56
CA LEU A 6 8.03 -2.94 7.82
C LEU A 6 7.80 -2.23 6.49
N ARG A 7 6.78 -2.62 5.72
CA ARG A 7 6.41 -1.94 4.47
C ARG A 7 6.10 -0.46 4.71
N ASN A 8 5.31 -0.17 5.74
CA ASN A 8 4.94 1.20 6.08
C ASN A 8 6.16 2.02 6.53
N LYS A 9 7.04 1.43 7.34
CA LYS A 9 8.32 2.03 7.75
C LYS A 9 9.18 2.39 6.53
N TYR A 10 9.44 1.43 5.65
CA TYR A 10 10.30 1.65 4.49
C TYR A 10 9.68 2.62 3.48
N ARG A 11 8.36 2.60 3.30
CA ARG A 11 7.68 3.59 2.45
C ARG A 11 7.86 5.01 2.97
N THR A 12 7.70 5.23 4.27
CA THR A 12 7.94 6.54 4.88
C THR A 12 9.41 6.95 4.77
N GLN A 13 10.35 6.04 5.00
CA GLN A 13 11.78 6.32 4.84
C GLN A 13 12.13 6.69 3.41
N ALA A 14 11.63 5.95 2.42
CA ALA A 14 11.84 6.24 1.00
C ALA A 14 11.36 7.66 0.64
N ARG A 15 10.18 8.07 1.11
CA ARG A 15 9.66 9.43 0.89
C ARG A 15 10.49 10.51 1.56
N LYS A 16 11.07 10.23 2.73
CA LYS A 16 12.03 11.14 3.36
C LYS A 16 13.28 11.34 2.49
N LEU A 17 13.70 10.32 1.74
CA LEU A 17 14.87 10.36 0.87
C LEU A 17 14.59 10.87 -0.56
N MET A 18 13.32 11.07 -0.95
CA MET A 18 12.98 11.58 -2.28
C MET A 18 13.57 12.97 -2.53
N LYS A 19 14.23 13.14 -3.68
CA LYS A 19 14.73 14.44 -4.18
C LYS A 19 13.56 15.39 -4.48
N ASP A 20 12.50 14.89 -5.11
CA ASP A 20 11.28 15.67 -5.34
C ASP A 20 10.45 15.78 -4.05
N ARG A 21 10.63 16.90 -3.34
CA ARG A 21 9.94 17.18 -2.07
C ARG A 21 8.45 17.51 -2.25
N LYS A 22 8.04 18.06 -3.39
CA LYS A 22 6.64 18.40 -3.66
C LYS A 22 5.83 17.12 -3.81
N LEU A 23 6.34 16.17 -4.61
CA LEU A 23 5.73 14.86 -4.77
C LEU A 23 5.73 14.07 -3.46
N ALA A 24 6.83 14.08 -2.69
CA ALA A 24 6.88 13.41 -1.40
C ALA A 24 5.77 13.90 -0.45
N LYS A 25 5.58 15.22 -0.33
CA LYS A 25 4.51 15.81 0.49
C LYS A 25 3.11 15.43 -0.02
N TYR A 26 2.91 15.46 -1.34
CA TYR A 26 1.65 15.03 -1.94
C TYR A 26 1.33 13.56 -1.57
N LEU A 27 2.31 12.67 -1.66
CA LEU A 27 2.16 11.25 -1.33
C LEU A 27 1.93 11.01 0.16
N ASP A 28 2.49 11.83 1.04
CA ASP A 28 2.26 11.73 2.48
C ASP A 28 0.83 12.12 2.86
N ILE A 29 0.23 13.09 2.17
CA ILE A 29 -1.15 13.53 2.40
C ILE A 29 -2.15 12.58 1.73
N ASN A 30 -1.96 12.29 0.45
CA ASN A 30 -2.97 11.60 -0.37
C ASN A 30 -2.81 10.07 -0.38
N ASN A 31 -1.64 9.56 0.04
CA ASN A 31 -1.33 8.14 0.05
C ASN A 31 -0.67 7.76 1.39
N TYR A 32 -1.26 8.15 2.51
CA TYR A 32 -0.74 7.88 3.87
C TYR A 32 -0.74 6.38 4.24
N ASN A 33 -0.10 6.02 5.35
CA ASN A 33 -0.10 4.65 5.89
C ASN A 33 -1.43 4.34 6.55
N LEU A 34 -2.17 3.39 5.97
CA LEU A 34 -3.37 2.83 6.58
C LEU A 34 -2.98 1.73 7.57
N SER A 35 -3.82 1.51 8.57
CA SER A 35 -3.63 0.41 9.52
C SER A 35 -3.94 -0.93 8.85
N PHE A 36 -3.53 -2.04 9.48
CA PHE A 36 -3.81 -3.37 8.92
C PHE A 36 -5.31 -3.69 8.98
N GLU A 37 -5.95 -3.27 10.08
CA GLU A 37 -7.37 -3.44 10.41
C GLU A 37 -8.26 -2.73 9.40
N TYR A 38 -7.81 -1.61 8.82
CA TYR A 38 -8.51 -0.97 7.71
C TYR A 38 -8.72 -1.94 6.53
N TYR A 39 -7.70 -2.74 6.20
CA TYR A 39 -7.81 -3.70 5.11
C TYR A 39 -8.67 -4.90 5.49
N GLU A 40 -8.61 -5.34 6.74
CA GLU A 40 -9.52 -6.38 7.26
C GLU A 40 -10.97 -5.92 7.14
N ASP A 41 -11.32 -4.75 7.68
CA ASP A 41 -12.68 -4.18 7.60
C ASP A 41 -13.15 -3.99 6.14
N LYS A 42 -12.29 -3.43 5.29
CA LYS A 42 -12.59 -3.22 3.87
C LYS A 42 -12.98 -4.52 3.17
N TYR A 43 -12.22 -5.60 3.37
CA TYR A 43 -12.46 -6.86 2.67
C TYR A 43 -13.51 -7.73 3.35
N LEU A 44 -13.69 -7.61 4.67
CA LEU A 44 -14.84 -8.17 5.39
C LEU A 44 -16.16 -7.63 4.83
N LYS A 45 -16.24 -6.31 4.62
CA LYS A 45 -17.40 -5.65 3.97
C LYS A 45 -17.65 -6.10 2.53
N GLN A 46 -16.63 -6.66 1.86
CA GLN A 46 -16.74 -7.25 0.53
C GLN A 46 -17.10 -8.75 0.56
N GLY A 47 -17.34 -9.32 1.75
CA GLY A 47 -17.76 -10.71 1.92
C GLY A 47 -16.61 -11.72 2.06
N TYR A 48 -15.34 -11.27 2.05
CA TYR A 48 -14.21 -12.17 2.32
C TYR A 48 -14.16 -12.53 3.81
N LYS A 49 -13.90 -13.80 4.13
CA LYS A 49 -13.87 -14.31 5.51
C LYS A 49 -12.72 -15.29 5.73
N HIS A 50 -12.27 -15.43 6.98
CA HIS A 50 -11.23 -16.38 7.40
C HIS A 50 -10.01 -16.32 6.45
N ASP A 51 -9.57 -17.44 5.90
CA ASP A 51 -8.40 -17.51 5.02
C ASP A 51 -8.52 -16.68 3.75
N SER A 52 -9.73 -16.59 3.18
CA SER A 52 -9.96 -15.82 1.94
C SER A 52 -9.74 -14.32 2.16
N LEU A 53 -9.97 -13.83 3.38
CA LEU A 53 -9.70 -12.44 3.77
C LEU A 53 -8.20 -12.16 3.69
N TYR A 54 -7.39 -12.98 4.35
CA TYR A 54 -5.94 -12.78 4.41
C TYR A 54 -5.26 -13.05 3.07
N LYS A 55 -5.73 -14.03 2.29
CA LYS A 55 -5.30 -14.23 0.89
C LYS A 55 -5.58 -13.00 0.05
N LYS A 56 -6.77 -12.40 0.18
CA LYS A 56 -7.12 -11.18 -0.55
C LYS A 56 -6.23 -9.99 -0.17
N ILE A 57 -5.92 -9.82 1.11
CA ILE A 57 -5.01 -8.78 1.60
C ILE A 57 -3.60 -8.98 1.01
N LEU A 58 -3.10 -10.22 1.03
CA LEU A 58 -1.80 -10.57 0.48
C LEU A 58 -1.74 -10.25 -1.02
N ASP A 59 -2.71 -10.75 -1.79
CA ASP A 59 -2.81 -10.52 -3.24
C ASP A 59 -2.91 -9.03 -3.58
N SER A 60 -3.60 -8.24 -2.76
CA SER A 60 -3.68 -6.80 -3.00
C SER A 60 -2.40 -6.07 -2.63
N SER A 61 -1.63 -6.59 -1.67
CA SER A 61 -0.41 -5.94 -1.16
C SER A 61 0.80 -6.14 -2.06
N THR A 62 0.80 -7.21 -2.86
CA THR A 62 1.88 -7.57 -3.80
C THR A 62 1.70 -6.98 -5.19
N ARG A 63 0.53 -6.41 -5.50
CA ARG A 63 0.27 -5.77 -6.81
C ARG A 63 1.08 -4.49 -6.98
N SER A 64 1.71 -4.35 -8.16
CA SER A 64 2.32 -3.10 -8.59
C SER A 64 1.26 -2.02 -8.85
N ASN A 65 1.68 -0.76 -8.81
CA ASN A 65 0.80 0.35 -9.16
C ASN A 65 0.72 0.46 -10.69
N LYS A 66 -0.44 0.13 -11.26
CA LYS A 66 -0.67 0.17 -12.73
C LYS A 66 -0.35 1.51 -13.38
N PHE A 67 -0.60 2.64 -12.70
CA PHE A 67 -0.33 3.96 -13.26
C PHE A 67 1.17 4.27 -13.28
N VAL A 68 1.89 3.82 -12.25
CA VAL A 68 3.36 3.91 -12.20
C VAL A 68 3.97 3.01 -13.27
N ASN A 69 3.53 1.75 -13.37
CA ASN A 69 3.97 0.83 -14.42
C ASN A 69 3.79 1.45 -15.81
N LYS A 70 2.61 2.00 -16.10
CA LYS A 70 2.32 2.69 -17.36
C LYS A 70 3.27 3.89 -17.60
N SER A 71 3.55 4.70 -16.58
CA SER A 71 4.47 5.84 -16.71
C SER A 71 5.92 5.44 -16.98
N LEU A 72 6.29 4.20 -16.61
CA LEU A 72 7.61 3.63 -16.81
C LEU A 72 7.69 2.72 -18.06
N GLY A 73 6.60 2.59 -18.83
CA GLY A 73 6.55 1.71 -20.00
C GLY A 73 6.54 0.20 -19.69
N ILE A 74 6.19 -0.19 -18.46
CA ILE A 74 6.08 -1.59 -18.04
C ILE A 74 4.66 -2.09 -18.35
N ILE A 75 4.55 -3.09 -19.23
CA ILE A 75 3.30 -3.75 -19.64
C ILE A 75 2.91 -4.83 -18.61
#